data_AF-A0A258LAN6-F1
#
_entry.id   AF-A0A258LAN6-F1
#
_cell.length_a   1.000
_cell.length_b   1.000
_cell.length_c   1.000
_cell.angle_alpha   90.00
_cell.angle_beta   90.00
_cell.angle_gamma   90.00
#
_symmetry.space_group_name_H-M   'P 1'
#
loop_
_entity.id
_entity.type
_entity.pdbx_description
1 polymer ?
#
loop_
_entity_poly.entity_id
_entity_poly.type
_entity_poly.pdbx_seq_one_letter_code
_entity_poly.pdbx_strand_id
1 'polypeptide(L)'
;KVSYDDILSHGVQNVSREQWAFLASEFEFVGGFNPLQFSSDLAQVFAKLTGKGKHVIIVGLNEVVGHNKPMLEVFGKVNRIVIPMARAAGFDFIDINQLVRNEEDLTPDAGGSHYSRETYYKLSQIILSLIKNKTMISEAA
;
A
#
# COMPACT_ATOMS: atom_id res chain seq x y z
N LYS A 1 24.56 -6.39 -0.21
CA LYS A 1 24.25 -7.81 0.07
C LYS A 1 24.17 -7.96 1.58
N VAL A 2 23.17 -8.69 2.10
CA VAL A 2 23.00 -8.94 3.53
C VAL A 2 24.13 -9.86 4.01
N SER A 3 24.83 -9.51 5.08
CA SER A 3 25.95 -10.29 5.62
C SER A 3 25.46 -11.46 6.49
N TYR A 4 26.37 -12.39 6.82
CA TYR A 4 26.05 -13.49 7.72
C TYR A 4 25.65 -12.98 9.12
N ASP A 5 26.32 -11.94 9.60
CA ASP A 5 26.05 -11.37 10.92
C ASP A 5 24.72 -10.61 10.91
N ASP A 6 24.34 -10.01 9.77
CA ASP A 6 23.02 -9.40 9.59
C ASP A 6 21.90 -10.44 9.73
N ILE A 7 21.98 -11.60 9.06
CA ILE A 7 20.89 -12.59 9.15
C ILE A 7 20.73 -13.17 10.58
N LEU A 8 21.84 -13.32 11.32
CA LEU A 8 21.79 -13.76 12.71
C LEU A 8 21.11 -12.72 13.61
N SER A 9 21.40 -11.42 13.41
CA SER A 9 20.72 -10.34 14.15
C SER A 9 19.22 -10.23 13.83
N HIS A 10 18.78 -10.73 12.67
CA HIS A 10 17.37 -10.84 12.30
C HIS A 10 16.71 -12.15 12.80
N GLY A 11 17.41 -12.95 13.61
CA GLY A 11 16.85 -14.13 14.26
C GLY A 11 16.87 -15.40 13.42
N VAL A 12 17.62 -15.44 12.31
CA VAL A 12 17.82 -16.67 11.54
C VAL A 12 18.65 -17.66 12.37
N GLN A 13 18.15 -18.88 12.52
CA GLN A 13 18.80 -19.97 13.27
C GLN A 13 19.09 -21.15 12.34
N ASN A 14 20.03 -22.00 12.75
CA ASN A 14 20.38 -23.24 12.04
C ASN A 14 20.91 -23.05 10.60
N VAL A 15 21.59 -21.94 10.34
CA VAL A 15 22.27 -21.66 9.07
C VAL A 15 23.75 -21.43 9.36
N SER A 16 24.66 -22.19 8.74
CA SER A 16 26.10 -21.97 8.85
C SER A 16 26.57 -20.82 7.95
N ARG A 17 27.77 -20.30 8.23
CA ARG A 17 28.39 -19.25 7.41
C ARG A 17 28.62 -19.72 5.96
N GLU A 18 29.03 -20.98 5.75
CA GLU A 18 29.20 -21.54 4.41
C GLU A 18 27.86 -21.68 3.68
N GLN A 19 26.80 -22.11 4.37
CA GLN A 19 25.46 -22.23 3.78
C GLN A 19 24.90 -20.87 3.34
N TRP A 20 25.11 -19.83 4.15
CA TRP A 20 24.74 -18.47 3.76
C TRP A 20 25.59 -17.93 2.61
N ALA A 21 26.90 -18.20 2.62
CA ALA A 21 27.79 -17.79 1.53
C ALA A 21 27.36 -18.43 0.20
N PHE A 22 27.03 -19.73 0.21
CA PHE A 22 26.49 -20.44 -0.95
C PHE A 22 25.15 -19.84 -1.40
N LEU A 23 24.21 -19.60 -0.49
CA LEU A 23 22.94 -18.96 -0.83
C LEU A 23 23.13 -17.57 -1.46
N ALA A 24 24.04 -16.76 -0.92
CA ALA A 24 24.31 -15.40 -1.39
C ALA A 24 25.17 -15.33 -2.67
N SER A 25 25.84 -16.43 -3.06
CA SER A 25 26.61 -16.54 -4.31
C SER A 25 25.81 -17.17 -5.43
N GLU A 26 25.06 -18.24 -5.14
CA GLU A 26 24.36 -19.04 -6.15
C GLU A 26 22.94 -18.56 -6.45
N PHE A 27 22.32 -17.84 -5.51
CA PHE A 27 20.94 -17.37 -5.68
C PHE A 27 20.88 -15.84 -5.65
N GLU A 28 20.09 -15.31 -6.57
CA GLU A 28 19.66 -13.91 -6.53
C GLU A 28 18.39 -13.82 -5.69
N PHE A 29 18.39 -12.94 -4.69
CA PHE A 29 17.17 -12.62 -3.97
C PHE A 29 16.23 -11.84 -4.91
N VAL A 30 15.24 -12.53 -5.48
CA VAL A 30 14.13 -11.91 -6.20
C VAL A 30 13.00 -11.66 -5.20
N GLY A 31 13.12 -10.57 -4.45
CA GLY A 31 12.09 -10.14 -3.50
C GLY A 31 12.07 -8.62 -3.32
N GLY A 32 11.01 -8.13 -2.70
CA GLY A 32 10.74 -6.70 -2.56
C GLY A 32 9.73 -6.17 -3.58
N PHE A 33 9.41 -4.88 -3.45
CA PHE A 33 8.44 -4.22 -4.31
C PHE A 33 9.02 -4.02 -5.72
N ASN A 34 8.46 -4.72 -6.72
CA ASN A 34 8.78 -4.54 -8.14
C ASN A 34 7.75 -3.59 -8.79
N PRO A 35 8.10 -2.33 -9.09
CA PRO A 35 7.17 -1.34 -9.64
C PRO A 35 6.59 -1.73 -11.00
N LEU A 36 7.37 -2.41 -11.84
CA LEU A 36 6.95 -2.78 -13.19
C LEU A 36 5.92 -3.91 -13.15
N GLN A 37 6.22 -4.96 -12.38
CA GLN A 37 5.27 -6.06 -12.17
C GLN A 37 3.99 -5.55 -11.51
N PHE A 38 4.12 -4.75 -10.46
CA PHE A 38 2.97 -4.14 -9.77
C PHE A 38 2.10 -3.30 -10.73
N SER A 39 2.70 -2.47 -11.57
CA SER A 39 1.96 -1.65 -12.54
C SER A 39 1.22 -2.51 -13.58
N SER A 40 1.86 -3.58 -14.06
CA SER A 40 1.24 -4.54 -14.99
C SER A 40 0.03 -5.23 -14.36
N ASP A 41 0.17 -5.71 -13.13
CA ASP A 41 -0.92 -6.40 -12.42
C ASP A 41 -2.07 -5.44 -12.11
N LEU A 42 -1.74 -4.21 -11.70
CA LEU A 42 -2.73 -3.17 -11.43
C LEU A 42 -3.52 -2.80 -12.69
N ALA A 43 -2.86 -2.69 -13.84
CA ALA A 43 -3.52 -2.40 -15.12
C ALA A 43 -4.53 -3.49 -15.50
N GLN A 44 -4.20 -4.76 -15.29
CA GLN A 44 -5.11 -5.89 -15.55
C GLN A 44 -6.33 -5.85 -14.62
N VAL A 45 -6.12 -5.58 -13.33
CA VAL A 45 -7.21 -5.45 -12.35
C VAL A 45 -8.13 -4.27 -12.72
N PHE A 46 -7.56 -3.12 -13.06
CA PHE A 46 -8.34 -1.92 -13.41
C PHE A 46 -9.16 -2.16 -14.67
N ALA A 47 -8.55 -2.69 -15.73
CA ALA A 47 -9.27 -3.03 -16.96
C ALA A 47 -10.44 -3.99 -16.70
N LYS A 48 -10.25 -4.99 -15.84
CA LYS A 48 -11.31 -5.94 -15.47
C LYS A 48 -12.45 -5.27 -14.68
N LEU A 49 -12.13 -4.36 -13.76
CA LEU A 49 -13.13 -3.63 -12.98
C LEU A 49 -13.91 -2.64 -13.84
N THR A 50 -13.21 -1.88 -14.68
CA THR A 50 -13.80 -0.95 -15.65
C THR A 50 -14.68 -1.68 -16.65
N GLY A 51 -14.21 -2.80 -17.22
CA GLY A 51 -15.00 -3.61 -18.15
C GLY A 51 -16.26 -4.23 -17.54
N LYS A 52 -16.28 -4.41 -16.21
CA LYS A 52 -17.47 -4.83 -15.45
C LYS A 52 -18.34 -3.67 -14.98
N GLY A 53 -18.05 -2.43 -15.39
CA GLY A 53 -18.77 -1.23 -15.00
C GLY A 53 -18.79 -0.99 -13.48
N LYS A 54 -17.77 -1.45 -12.75
CA LYS A 54 -17.74 -1.29 -11.29
C LYS A 54 -17.39 0.13 -10.90
N HIS A 55 -18.07 0.63 -9.87
CA HIS A 55 -17.62 1.81 -9.14
C HIS A 55 -16.48 1.38 -8.22
N VAL A 56 -15.32 2.01 -8.38
CA VAL A 56 -14.10 1.68 -7.63
C VAL A 56 -13.68 2.91 -6.86
N ILE A 57 -13.50 2.72 -5.54
CA ILE A 57 -12.95 3.71 -4.62
C ILE A 57 -11.61 3.15 -4.13
N ILE A 58 -10.54 3.90 -4.34
CA ILE A 58 -9.20 3.54 -3.90
C ILE A 58 -8.82 4.40 -2.70
N VAL A 59 -8.35 3.75 -1.63
CA VAL A 59 -7.78 4.44 -0.48
C VAL A 59 -6.26 4.40 -0.62
N GLY A 60 -5.64 5.58 -0.66
CA GLY A 60 -4.18 5.72 -0.67
C GLY A 60 -3.56 5.20 0.63
N LEU A 61 -2.28 4.84 0.55
CA LEU A 61 -1.52 4.41 1.72
C LEU A 61 -0.92 5.62 2.44
N ASN A 62 -0.79 5.55 3.76
CA ASN A 62 -0.12 6.59 4.53
C ASN A 62 1.38 6.55 4.22
N GLU A 63 1.95 7.63 3.71
CA GLU A 63 3.39 7.69 3.37
C GLU A 63 4.18 8.69 4.22
N VAL A 64 3.49 9.36 5.16
CA VAL A 64 4.03 10.53 5.86
C VAL A 64 4.25 10.25 7.35
N VAL A 65 3.28 9.63 8.02
CA VAL A 65 3.22 9.59 9.49
C VAL A 65 3.55 8.20 10.02
N GLY A 66 4.35 8.12 11.08
CA GLY A 66 4.72 6.87 11.75
C GLY A 66 6.23 6.64 11.81
N HIS A 67 6.64 5.73 12.68
CA HIS A 67 8.06 5.50 12.99
C HIS A 67 8.76 4.51 12.04
N ASN A 68 8.04 3.67 11.29
CA ASN A 68 8.64 2.72 10.35
C ASN A 68 8.89 3.38 8.97
N LYS A 69 9.92 4.22 8.89
CA LYS A 69 10.26 4.98 7.67
C LYS A 69 10.47 4.13 6.41
N PRO A 70 11.16 2.98 6.45
CA PRO A 70 11.30 2.12 5.28
C PRO A 70 9.97 1.64 4.69
N MET A 71 9.00 1.31 5.55
CA MET A 71 7.66 0.91 5.12
C MET A 71 6.89 2.07 4.48
N LEU A 72 6.93 3.27 5.10
CA LEU A 72 6.28 4.47 4.55
C LEU A 72 6.86 4.84 3.17
N GLU A 73 8.15 4.62 2.94
CA GLU A 73 8.76 4.83 1.63
C GLU A 73 8.19 3.90 0.55
N VAL A 74 7.93 2.63 0.91
CA VAL A 74 7.28 1.66 0.01
C VAL A 74 5.83 2.09 -0.26
N PHE A 75 5.09 2.53 0.76
CA PHE A 75 3.74 3.07 0.60
C PHE A 75 3.70 4.26 -0.35
N GLY A 76 4.68 5.16 -0.26
CA GLY A 76 4.80 6.26 -1.22
C GLY A 76 5.14 5.81 -2.64
N LYS A 77 5.98 4.78 -2.81
CA LYS A 77 6.25 4.18 -4.14
C LYS A 77 4.97 3.59 -4.74
N VAL A 78 4.13 2.94 -3.94
CA VAL A 78 2.82 2.42 -4.36
C VAL A 78 1.89 3.57 -4.77
N ASN A 79 1.72 4.59 -3.91
CA ASN A 79 0.85 5.73 -4.20
C ASN A 79 1.21 6.44 -5.51
N ARG A 80 2.52 6.66 -5.77
CA ARG A 80 3.00 7.29 -7.01
C ARG A 80 2.59 6.56 -8.29
N ILE A 81 2.36 5.25 -8.22
CA ILE A 81 1.87 4.44 -9.34
C ILE A 81 0.34 4.43 -9.38
N VAL A 82 -0.30 4.20 -8.24
CA VAL A 82 -1.75 4.01 -8.16
C VAL A 82 -2.52 5.29 -8.50
N ILE A 83 -2.08 6.46 -8.01
CA ILE A 83 -2.77 7.74 -8.20
C ILE A 83 -3.00 8.08 -9.69
N PRO A 84 -1.96 8.13 -10.55
CA PRO A 84 -2.17 8.47 -11.97
C PRO A 84 -3.03 7.42 -12.68
N MET A 85 -2.87 6.14 -12.35
CA MET A 85 -3.68 5.06 -12.94
C MET A 85 -5.15 5.15 -12.52
N ALA A 86 -5.43 5.47 -11.26
CA ALA A 86 -6.79 5.63 -10.74
C ALA A 86 -7.52 6.78 -11.45
N ARG A 87 -6.81 7.91 -11.61
CA ARG A 87 -7.31 9.08 -12.35
C ARG A 87 -7.60 8.73 -13.82
N ALA A 88 -6.69 8.01 -14.49
CA ALA A 88 -6.88 7.61 -15.88
C ALA A 88 -8.07 6.65 -16.06
N ALA A 89 -8.35 5.80 -15.07
CA ALA A 89 -9.50 4.89 -15.07
C ALA A 89 -10.82 5.56 -14.64
N GLY A 90 -10.80 6.82 -14.20
CA GLY A 90 -11.96 7.53 -13.67
C GLY A 90 -12.44 7.00 -12.32
N PHE A 91 -11.55 6.40 -11.53
CA PHE A 91 -11.85 5.90 -10.18
C PHE A 91 -11.74 7.01 -9.14
N ASP A 92 -12.53 6.90 -8.08
CA ASP A 92 -12.38 7.79 -6.93
C ASP A 92 -11.12 7.41 -6.15
N PHE A 93 -10.38 8.43 -5.70
CA PHE A 93 -9.17 8.24 -4.91
C PHE A 93 -9.24 9.08 -3.63
N ILE A 94 -9.11 8.42 -2.48
CA ILE A 94 -9.05 9.04 -1.17
C ILE A 94 -7.58 9.11 -0.75
N ASP A 95 -7.05 10.34 -0.64
CA ASP A 95 -5.72 10.56 -0.09
C ASP A 95 -5.77 10.53 1.44
N ILE A 96 -5.30 9.42 2.03
CA ILE A 96 -5.34 9.21 3.48
C ILE A 96 -4.47 10.21 4.24
N ASN A 97 -3.46 10.81 3.61
CA ASN A 97 -2.59 11.81 4.25
C ASN A 97 -3.32 13.13 4.52
N GLN A 98 -4.53 13.33 3.98
CA GLN A 98 -5.41 14.44 4.37
C GLN A 98 -6.07 14.21 5.74
N LEU A 99 -6.18 12.95 6.15
CA LEU A 99 -6.76 12.50 7.42
C LEU A 99 -5.72 12.19 8.48
N VAL A 100 -4.57 11.64 8.08
CA VAL A 100 -3.48 11.24 8.97
C VAL A 100 -2.40 12.32 8.96
N ARG A 101 -2.32 13.13 10.02
CA ARG A 101 -1.43 14.30 10.14
C ARG A 101 -0.35 14.11 11.19
N ASN A 102 -0.63 13.31 12.23
CA ASN A 102 0.30 13.05 13.31
C ASN A 102 0.11 11.62 13.87
N GLU A 103 0.99 11.21 14.79
CA GLU A 103 0.95 9.84 15.33
C GLU A 103 -0.32 9.53 16.16
N GLU A 104 -1.06 10.54 16.63
CA GLU A 104 -2.34 10.36 17.33
C GLU A 104 -3.44 9.85 16.38
N ASP A 105 -3.29 10.08 15.07
CA ASP A 105 -4.17 9.56 14.03
C ASP A 105 -3.91 8.06 13.72
N LEU A 106 -2.90 7.46 14.35
CA LEU A 106 -2.50 6.06 14.20
C LEU A 106 -2.90 5.23 15.42
N THR A 107 -2.92 3.90 15.28
CA THR A 107 -2.88 3.04 16.46
C THR A 107 -1.45 3.00 17.02
N PRO A 108 -1.28 2.85 18.35
CA PRO A 108 0.02 2.49 18.92
C PRO A 108 0.60 1.26 18.22
N ASP A 109 1.93 1.23 18.07
CA ASP A 109 2.71 0.09 17.56
C ASP A 109 2.49 -0.35 16.10
N ALA A 110 1.68 0.37 15.31
CA ALA A 110 1.42 -0.03 13.93
C ALA A 110 2.41 0.49 12.88
N GLY A 111 3.44 1.24 13.29
CA GLY A 111 4.47 1.76 12.38
C GLY A 111 3.96 2.67 11.25
N GLY A 112 2.70 3.12 11.30
CA GLY A 112 2.03 3.87 10.23
C GLY A 112 1.01 3.08 9.40
N SER A 113 0.84 1.78 9.64
CA SER A 113 -0.06 0.91 8.85
C SER A 113 -1.52 0.92 9.28
N HIS A 114 -1.79 1.17 10.57
CA HIS A 114 -3.14 1.11 11.14
C HIS A 114 -3.51 2.45 11.78
N TYR A 115 -4.77 2.82 11.59
CA TYR A 115 -5.29 4.13 11.96
C TYR A 115 -6.07 4.11 13.27
N SER A 116 -6.11 5.25 13.96
CA SER A 116 -6.95 5.42 15.13
C SER A 116 -8.43 5.21 14.77
N ARG A 117 -9.25 4.92 15.79
CA ARG A 117 -10.70 4.76 15.61
C ARG A 117 -11.34 5.98 14.94
N GLU A 118 -10.90 7.18 15.31
CA GLU A 118 -11.42 8.42 14.76
C GLU A 118 -11.08 8.56 13.27
N THR A 119 -9.84 8.25 12.88
CA THR A 119 -9.42 8.25 11.48
C THR A 119 -10.21 7.24 10.65
N TYR A 120 -10.41 6.01 11.16
CA TYR A 120 -11.27 5.02 10.48
C TYR A 120 -12.70 5.49 10.34
N TYR A 121 -13.25 6.16 11.36
CA TYR A 121 -14.60 6.71 11.29
C TYR A 121 -14.69 7.78 10.20
N LYS A 122 -13.77 8.76 10.16
CA LYS A 122 -13.72 9.81 9.12
C LYS A 122 -13.60 9.21 7.71
N LEU A 123 -12.72 8.23 7.53
CA LEU A 123 -12.56 7.50 6.27
C LEU A 123 -13.87 6.80 5.85
N SER A 124 -14.56 6.15 6.78
CA SER A 124 -15.83 5.48 6.51
C SER A 124 -16.92 6.44 6.02
N GLN A 125 -16.97 7.66 6.56
CA GLN A 125 -17.93 8.69 6.14
C GLN A 125 -17.66 9.20 4.72
N ILE A 126 -16.40 9.34 4.34
CA ILE A 126 -16.00 9.72 2.97
C ILE A 126 -16.42 8.62 1.99
N ILE A 127 -16.10 7.35 2.30
CA ILE A 127 -16.50 6.20 1.47
C ILE A 127 -18.02 6.16 1.31
N LEU A 128 -18.77 6.31 2.41
CA LEU A 128 -20.23 6.32 2.37
C LEU A 128 -20.79 7.47 1.52
N SER A 129 -20.17 8.65 1.58
CA SER A 129 -20.58 9.79 0.75
C SER A 129 -20.36 9.52 -0.74
N LEU A 130 -19.22 8.94 -1.13
CA LEU A 130 -18.93 8.59 -2.51
C LEU A 130 -19.91 7.55 -3.07
N ILE A 131 -20.24 6.54 -2.27
CA ILE A 131 -21.25 5.52 -2.63
C ILE A 131 -22.61 6.19 -2.87
N LYS A 132 -23.07 7.03 -1.94
CA LYS A 132 -24.37 7.72 -2.05
C LYS A 132 -24.45 8.63 -3.27
N ASN A 133 -23.39 9.40 -3.54
CA ASN A 133 -23.33 10.29 -4.70
C ASN A 133 -23.46 9.49 -6.01
N LYS A 134 -22.85 8.31 -6.09
CA LYS A 134 -22.96 7.44 -7.27
C LYS A 134 -24.38 6.89 -7.45
N THR A 135 -25.04 6.48 -6.36
CA THR A 135 -26.42 5.98 -6.39
C THR A 135 -27.38 7.06 -6.93
N MET A 136 -27.30 8.29 -6.40
CA MET A 136 -28.15 9.38 -6.85
C MET A 136 -27.96 9.71 -8.34
N ILE A 137 -26.72 9.69 -8.86
CA ILE A 137 -26.46 9.89 -10.29
C ILE A 137 -27.08 8.76 -11.12
N SER A 138 -27.03 7.51 -10.65
CA SER A 138 -27.62 6.38 -11.37
C SER A 138 -29.15 6.38 -11.38
N GLU A 139 -29.79 6.91 -10.35
CA GLU A 139 -31.26 7.02 -10.27
C GLU A 139 -31.81 8.19 -11.10
N ALA A 140 -30.96 9.16 -11.47
CA ALA A 140 -31.32 10.32 -12.27
C ALA A 140 -31.06 10.15 -13.78
N ALA A 141 -30.43 9.05 -14.21
CA ALA A 141 -30.03 8.75 -15.59
C ALA A 141 -30.92 7.67 -16.22
#